data_AF-A0A1H2H454-F1
#
_entry.id   AF-A0A1H2H454-F1
#
_cell.length_a   1.000
_cell.length_b   1.000
_cell.length_c   1.000
_cell.angle_alpha   90.00
_cell.angle_beta   90.00
_cell.angle_gamma   90.00
#
_symmetry.space_group_name_H-M   'P 1'
#
loop_
_entity.id
_entity.type
_entity.pdbx_description
1 polymer ?
#
loop_
_entity_poly.entity_id
_entity_poly.type
_entity_poly.pdbx_seq_one_letter_code
_entity_poly.pdbx_strand_id
1 'polypeptide(L)'
;MSATAGRNVECPVRWCDETGTHAVHRRYVASVKGGERGAGLVGINIAQRVQPRASVGVELTVTTPWASTAGYLFAAASVPEIAAALTDAAERATELGGTSP
;
A
#
# COMPACT_ATOMS: atom_id res chain seq x y z
N MET A 1 -15.47 18.27 28.69
CA MET A 1 -15.47 17.09 27.81
C MET A 1 -14.16 17.07 27.04
N SER A 2 -13.12 16.41 27.57
CA SER A 2 -11.81 16.34 26.91
C SER A 2 -11.74 15.13 26.01
N ALA A 3 -11.82 15.35 24.69
CA ALA A 3 -11.58 14.33 23.69
C ALA A 3 -10.06 14.11 23.51
N THR A 4 -9.41 13.56 24.54
CA THR A 4 -8.07 12.97 24.40
C THR A 4 -8.26 11.47 24.14
N ALA A 5 -8.94 11.13 23.05
CA ALA A 5 -9.06 9.74 22.63
C ALA A 5 -7.68 9.25 22.17
N GLY A 6 -6.96 8.60 23.09
CA GLY A 6 -5.97 7.54 22.87
C GLY A 6 -5.13 7.55 21.60
N ARG A 7 -4.35 8.60 21.31
CA ARG A 7 -3.40 8.60 20.18
C ARG A 7 -2.40 7.42 20.20
N ASN A 8 -2.13 6.87 21.38
CA ASN A 8 -1.21 5.76 21.60
C ASN A 8 -1.92 4.45 21.97
N VAL A 9 -3.23 4.35 21.78
CA VAL A 9 -3.97 3.11 22.02
C VAL A 9 -3.83 2.24 20.77
N GLU A 10 -3.37 1.00 20.97
CA GLU A 10 -3.28 0.02 19.88
C GLU A 10 -4.66 -0.22 19.26
N CYS A 11 -4.68 -0.46 17.95
CA CYS A 11 -5.91 -0.86 17.28
C CYS A 11 -6.44 -2.18 17.89
N PRO A 12 -7.75 -2.31 18.19
CA PRO A 12 -8.31 -3.59 18.64
C PRO A 12 -8.25 -4.69 17.57
N VAL A 13 -8.02 -4.33 16.30
CA VAL A 13 -7.81 -5.29 15.21
C VAL A 13 -6.38 -5.80 15.27
N ARG A 14 -6.20 -7.06 15.70
CA ARG A 14 -4.89 -7.66 16.02
C ARG A 14 -3.85 -7.65 14.90
N TRP A 15 -4.27 -7.52 13.64
CA TRP A 15 -3.36 -7.47 12.50
C TRP A 15 -3.05 -6.04 12.04
N CYS A 16 -3.72 -5.02 12.60
CA CYS A 16 -3.53 -3.63 12.24
C CYS A 16 -2.33 -3.03 13.00
N ASP A 17 -1.45 -2.35 12.28
CA ASP A 17 -0.25 -1.70 12.81
C ASP A 17 -0.50 -0.24 13.26
N GLU A 18 -1.70 0.29 13.00
CA GLU A 18 -2.06 1.69 13.30
C GLU A 18 -2.42 1.90 14.78
N THR A 19 -2.06 3.05 15.32
CA THR A 19 -2.44 3.48 16.68
C THR A 19 -3.47 4.61 16.64
N GLY A 20 -4.30 4.69 17.68
CA GLY A 20 -5.33 5.71 17.81
C GLY A 20 -6.48 5.55 16.80
N THR A 21 -7.30 6.59 16.66
CA THR A 21 -8.49 6.56 15.79
C THR A 21 -8.08 6.69 14.33
N HIS A 22 -8.47 5.71 13.51
CA HIS A 22 -8.24 5.69 12.07
C HIS A 22 -9.48 5.19 11.33
N ALA A 23 -9.62 5.59 10.06
CA ALA A 23 -10.72 5.20 9.18
C ALA A 23 -10.43 3.94 8.36
N VAL A 24 -9.18 3.47 8.37
CA VAL A 24 -8.71 2.28 7.64
C VAL A 24 -7.72 1.54 8.53
N HIS A 25 -7.97 0.26 8.77
CA HIS A 25 -6.99 -0.64 9.36
C HIS A 25 -5.92 -0.96 8.32
N ARG A 26 -4.65 -0.79 8.66
CA ARG A 26 -3.53 -1.09 7.77
C ARG A 26 -2.52 -1.99 8.46
N ARG A 27 -1.93 -2.88 7.67
CA ARG A 27 -0.74 -3.63 8.04
C ARG A 27 0.30 -3.45 6.97
N TYR A 28 1.46 -2.96 7.36
CA TYR A 28 2.58 -2.82 6.45
C TYR A 28 3.10 -4.18 6.04
N VAL A 29 3.32 -4.36 4.74
CA VAL A 29 3.88 -5.59 4.17
C VAL A 29 5.29 -5.33 3.67
N ALA A 30 5.44 -4.37 2.76
CA ALA A 30 6.71 -4.06 2.12
C ALA A 30 6.72 -2.66 1.53
N SER A 31 7.91 -2.18 1.19
CA SER A 31 8.08 -0.99 0.36
C SER A 31 9.25 -1.18 -0.60
N VAL A 32 9.11 -0.59 -1.78
CA VAL A 32 10.13 -0.57 -2.83
C VAL A 32 10.52 0.88 -3.04
N LYS A 33 11.80 1.20 -2.88
CA LYS A 33 12.32 2.54 -3.21
C LYS A 33 12.51 2.64 -4.72
N GLY A 34 12.18 3.79 -5.29
CA GLY A 34 12.55 4.08 -6.67
C GLY A 34 14.08 4.10 -6.79
N GLY A 35 14.62 3.44 -7.82
CA GLY A 35 16.07 3.25 -8.01
C GLY A 35 16.84 4.55 -8.29
N GLU A 36 16.14 5.61 -8.69
CA GLU A 36 16.71 6.93 -8.96
C GLU A 36 16.52 7.89 -7.78
N ARG A 37 17.44 8.84 -7.66
CA ARG A 37 17.38 9.87 -6.61
C ARG A 37 16.08 10.68 -6.75
N GLY A 38 15.20 10.59 -5.75
CA GLY A 38 13.93 11.30 -5.76
C GLY A 38 12.78 10.58 -6.47
N ALA A 39 12.98 9.35 -6.96
CA ALA A 39 11.90 8.57 -7.57
C ALA A 39 10.80 8.11 -6.57
N GLY A 40 10.99 8.37 -5.27
CA GLY A 40 9.98 8.11 -4.26
C GLY A 40 9.99 6.67 -3.74
N LEU A 41 8.84 6.23 -3.22
CA LEU A 41 8.63 4.87 -2.74
C LEU A 41 7.24 4.35 -3.13
N VAL A 42 7.16 3.04 -3.37
CA VAL A 42 5.90 2.31 -3.45
C VAL A 42 5.74 1.49 -2.18
N GLY A 43 4.72 1.77 -1.38
CA GLY A 43 4.36 1.02 -0.18
C GLY A 43 3.22 0.04 -0.46
N ILE A 44 3.30 -1.15 0.14
CA ILE A 44 2.30 -2.21 0.02
C ILE A 44 1.78 -2.50 1.42
N ASN A 45 0.46 -2.37 1.60
CA ASN A 45 -0.22 -2.67 2.85
C ASN A 45 -1.36 -3.67 2.62
N ILE A 46 -1.67 -4.49 3.63
CA ILE A 46 -3.00 -5.07 3.76
C ILE A 46 -3.90 -4.00 4.39
N ALA A 47 -5.08 -3.77 3.83
CA ALA A 47 -5.96 -2.71 4.28
C ALA A 47 -7.42 -3.13 4.35
N GLN A 48 -8.15 -2.59 5.33
CA GLN A 48 -9.59 -2.76 5.50
C GLN A 48 -10.20 -1.46 6.01
N ARG A 49 -11.23 -0.94 5.34
CA ARG A 49 -11.95 0.25 5.83
C ARG A 49 -12.68 -0.08 7.14
N VAL A 50 -12.74 0.88 8.06
CA VAL A 50 -13.50 0.77 9.31
C VAL A 50 -14.99 0.97 9.01
N GLN A 51 -15.59 -0.02 8.35
CA GLN A 51 -16.98 -0.04 7.96
C GLN A 51 -17.54 -1.46 8.10
N PRO A 52 -18.83 -1.62 8.45
CA PRO A 52 -19.45 -2.93 8.47
C PRO A 52 -19.28 -3.64 7.13
N ARG A 53 -18.83 -4.90 7.16
CA ARG A 53 -18.65 -5.78 5.97
C ARG A 53 -17.61 -5.30 4.95
N ALA A 54 -16.75 -4.34 5.28
CA ALA A 54 -15.62 -4.02 4.40
C ALA A 54 -14.71 -5.25 4.27
N SER A 55 -14.42 -5.65 3.04
CA SER A 55 -13.46 -6.73 2.78
C SER A 55 -12.03 -6.25 2.98
N VAL A 56 -11.16 -7.17 3.38
CA VAL A 56 -9.71 -6.96 3.35
C VAL A 56 -9.27 -6.87 1.89
N GLY A 57 -8.35 -5.95 1.62
CA GLY A 57 -7.74 -5.72 0.32
C GLY A 57 -6.25 -5.40 0.43
N VAL A 58 -5.63 -5.10 -0.70
CA VAL A 58 -4.24 -4.65 -0.78
C VAL A 58 -4.23 -3.19 -1.17
N GLU A 59 -3.59 -2.35 -0.35
CA GLU A 59 -3.38 -0.94 -0.65
C GLU A 59 -1.97 -0.75 -1.21
N LEU A 60 -1.88 -0.14 -2.40
CA LEU A 60 -0.64 0.39 -2.95
C LEU A 60 -0.59 1.89 -2.71
N THR A 61 0.49 2.36 -2.10
CA THR A 61 0.76 3.79 -1.92
C THR A 61 1.97 4.18 -2.73
N VAL A 62 1.90 5.30 -3.43
CA VAL A 62 3.02 5.88 -4.17
C VAL A 62 3.31 7.24 -3.56
N THR A 63 4.51 7.40 -3.02
CA THR A 63 4.96 8.66 -2.42
C THR A 63 6.13 9.18 -3.24
N THR A 64 6.04 10.42 -3.73
CA THR A 64 7.16 11.10 -4.38
C THR A 64 7.47 12.41 -3.65
N PRO A 65 8.69 12.96 -3.74
CA PRO A 65 9.04 14.20 -3.05
C PRO A 65 8.27 15.43 -3.52
N TRP A 66 7.65 15.37 -4.71
CA TRP A 66 7.06 16.53 -5.38
C TRP A 66 5.54 16.44 -5.53
N ALA A 67 4.92 15.36 -5.07
CA ALA A 67 3.48 15.15 -5.16
C ALA A 67 2.92 14.58 -3.86
N SER A 68 1.61 14.74 -3.68
CA SER A 68 0.89 14.08 -2.59
C SER A 68 0.93 12.57 -2.78
N THR A 69 1.00 11.82 -1.68
CA THR A 69 0.92 10.36 -1.70
C THR A 69 -0.39 9.92 -2.34
N ALA A 70 -0.29 9.15 -3.44
CA ALA A 70 -1.43 8.50 -4.05
C ALA A 70 -1.62 7.12 -3.42
N GLY A 71 -2.86 6.74 -3.09
CA GLY A 71 -3.18 5.45 -2.51
C GLY A 71 -4.32 4.77 -3.29
N TYR A 72 -4.14 3.50 -3.63
CA TYR A 72 -5.14 2.69 -4.34
C TYR A 72 -5.39 1.40 -3.58
N LEU A 73 -6.67 1.11 -3.32
CA LEU A 73 -7.10 -0.10 -2.63
C LEU A 73 -7.69 -1.09 -3.64
N PHE A 74 -7.08 -2.26 -3.74
CA PHE A 74 -7.53 -3.37 -4.58
C PHE A 74 -8.28 -4.40 -3.74
N ALA A 75 -9.35 -4.95 -4.31
CA ALA A 75 -10.05 -6.08 -3.71
C ALA A 75 -9.12 -7.30 -3.69
N ALA A 76 -9.10 -8.06 -2.60
CA ALA A 76 -8.23 -9.25 -2.49
C ALA A 76 -8.42 -10.25 -3.65
N ALA A 77 -9.62 -10.33 -4.22
CA ALA A 77 -9.93 -11.19 -5.36
C ALA A 77 -9.18 -10.78 -6.65
N SER A 78 -8.90 -9.50 -6.88
CA SER A 78 -8.21 -9.03 -8.10
C SER A 78 -6.69 -9.00 -7.95
N VAL A 79 -6.16 -9.15 -6.74
CA VAL A 79 -4.71 -9.06 -6.46
C VAL A 79 -3.89 -10.10 -7.22
N PRO A 80 -4.30 -11.39 -7.34
CA PRO A 80 -3.53 -12.37 -8.11
C PRO A 80 -3.36 -11.98 -9.58
N GLU A 81 -4.41 -11.46 -10.22
CA GLU A 81 -4.37 -11.01 -11.62
C GLU A 81 -3.46 -9.78 -11.78
N ILE A 82 -3.53 -8.83 -10.85
CA ILE A 82 -2.64 -7.66 -10.82
C ILE A 82 -1.18 -8.11 -10.65
N ALA A 83 -0.91 -9.05 -9.75
CA ALA A 83 0.43 -9.57 -9.54
C ALA A 83 0.99 -10.23 -10.81
N ALA A 84 0.17 -11.05 -11.49
CA ALA A 84 0.56 -11.66 -12.77
C ALA A 84 0.85 -10.60 -13.85
N ALA A 85 -0.01 -9.58 -13.96
CA ALA A 85 0.20 -8.48 -14.91
C ALA A 85 1.47 -7.67 -14.62
N LEU A 86 1.78 -7.43 -13.34
CA LEU A 86 3.01 -6.75 -12.94
C LEU A 86 4.25 -7.59 -13.26
N THR A 87 4.20 -8.90 -13.05
CA THR A 87 5.30 -9.82 -13.42
C THR A 87 5.55 -9.81 -14.93
N ASP A 88 4.51 -10.00 -15.76
CA ASP A 88 4.63 -9.95 -17.22
C ASP A 88 5.16 -8.59 -17.70
N ALA A 89 4.69 -7.49 -17.12
CA ALA A 89 5.20 -6.16 -17.45
C ALA A 89 6.68 -6.00 -17.09
N ALA A 90 7.13 -6.53 -15.94
CA ALA A 90 8.52 -6.47 -15.50
C ALA A 90 9.45 -7.31 -16.40
N GLU A 91 9.01 -8.50 -16.80
CA GLU A 91 9.74 -9.37 -17.72
C GLU A 91 9.94 -8.65 -19.07
N ARG A 92 8.86 -8.14 -19.66
CA ARG A 92 8.94 -7.39 -20.94
C ARG A 92 9.78 -6.13 -20.85
N ALA A 93 9.68 -5.39 -19.75
CA ALA A 93 10.52 -4.20 -19.56
C ALA A 93 12.01 -4.56 -19.50
N THR A 94 12.35 -5.70 -18.90
CA THR A 94 13.72 -6.21 -18.84
C THR A 94 14.21 -6.64 -20.22
N GLU A 95 13.40 -7.33 -21.01
CA GLU A 95 13.73 -7.72 -22.39
C GLU A 95 14.00 -6.49 -23.27
N LEU A 96 13.11 -5.49 -23.22
CA LEU A 96 13.26 -4.25 -23.97
C LEU A 96 14.47 -3.43 -23.49
N GLY A 97 14.72 -3.37 -22.18
CA GLY A 97 15.84 -2.65 -21.59
C GLY A 97 17.20 -3.35 -21.77
N GLY A 98 17.21 -4.67 -21.95
CA GLY A 98 18.40 -5.47 -22.27
C GLY A 98 18.80 -5.41 -23.76
N THR A 99 17.96 -4.81 -24.60
CA THR A 99 18.24 -4.59 -26.03
C THR A 99 18.87 -3.22 -26.25
N SER A 100 20.05 -2.98 -25.66
CA SER A 100 20.90 -1.85 -26.06
C SER A 100 22.05 -2.40 -26.91
N PRO A 101 22.32 -1.87 -28.12
CA PRO A 101 23.49 -2.26 -28.91
C PRO A 101 24.81 -1.88 -28.21
#